data_AF-A0A9W8HQF7-F1
#
_entry.id   AF-A0A9W8HQF7-F1
#
_cell.length_a   1.000
_cell.length_b   1.000
_cell.length_c   1.000
_cell.angle_alpha   90.00
_cell.angle_beta   90.00
_cell.angle_gamma   90.00
#
_symmetry.space_group_name_H-M   'P 1'
#
loop_
_entity.id
_entity.type
_entity.pdbx_description
1 polymer ?
#
loop_
_entity_poly.entity_id
_entity_poly.type
_entity_poly.pdbx_seq_one_letter_code
_entity_poly.pdbx_strand_id
1 'polypeptide(L)'
;MAHLENMRYRKQPGAAAVYEDATVISGMSPTTPNTPGTAVEDFNEASGAAYEPRTDLGYSYEKKDLDYADYSAGASAPMSQHTSSDRSPRLNISKNQWLTLGLIVILAAYVRLWRLSNPPNVVFDEVHFGKFAGKYINGTYFFDVHPPLAKMMFAAAGRLAGYDGVFDFKSIGLDYISAGVPFIGMRLLPALLGLAMVPISYITLAALGHAADACALGALLVAFENALLSQSRLILLDAALIFFTGATVMCWSLFFTQTHRPFSNKWWTYLLLTGVNMGNALSCKWVGLFLVATIGVWTLKDLWEKLGDLSITPKQYAKHFFARSVALIAVPLAVYLFWFQ
;
A
#
# COMPACT_ATOMS: atom_id res chain seq x y z
N MET A 1 -47.75 33.25 -56.55
CA MET A 1 -46.42 33.43 -55.91
C MET A 1 -46.30 32.33 -54.86
N ALA A 2 -46.03 31.07 -55.21
CA ALA A 2 -44.70 30.48 -55.45
C ALA A 2 -43.72 30.92 -54.35
N HIS A 3 -43.25 30.10 -53.40
CA HIS A 3 -42.83 28.70 -53.53
C HIS A 3 -43.12 27.86 -52.28
N LEU A 4 -43.79 26.72 -52.52
CA LEU A 4 -43.89 25.48 -51.74
C LEU A 4 -42.47 24.86 -51.56
N GLU A 5 -42.09 24.37 -50.37
CA GLU A 5 -42.40 23.04 -49.80
C GLU A 5 -41.34 21.98 -50.15
N ASN A 6 -41.05 21.12 -49.15
CA ASN A 6 -40.52 19.76 -49.25
C ASN A 6 -39.02 19.48 -49.51
N MET A 7 -38.57 18.53 -48.68
CA MET A 7 -37.57 17.46 -48.89
C MET A 7 -36.21 17.66 -48.20
N ARG A 8 -35.54 16.66 -47.62
CA ARG A 8 -35.80 15.25 -47.26
C ARG A 8 -34.58 14.83 -46.42
N TYR A 9 -34.76 13.81 -45.60
CA TYR A 9 -33.68 12.94 -45.10
C TYR A 9 -32.58 12.70 -46.14
N ARG A 10 -31.31 12.95 -45.80
CA ARG A 10 -30.15 12.41 -46.53
C ARG A 10 -29.44 11.39 -45.65
N LYS A 11 -29.88 10.12 -45.79
CA LYS A 11 -29.02 8.95 -45.59
C LYS A 11 -27.83 9.09 -46.54
N GLN A 12 -26.60 8.90 -46.06
CA GLN A 12 -25.49 8.49 -46.91
C GLN A 12 -25.41 6.95 -46.92
N PRO A 13 -25.28 6.31 -48.10
CA PRO A 13 -25.27 4.87 -48.24
C PRO A 13 -23.86 4.27 -48.15
N GLY A 14 -23.77 3.12 -47.47
CA GLY A 14 -23.26 1.86 -48.00
C GLY A 14 -21.83 1.76 -48.54
N ALA A 15 -20.99 1.11 -47.72
CA ALA A 15 -20.18 -0.09 -48.02
C ALA A 15 -19.23 -0.10 -49.24
N ALA A 16 -17.94 -0.34 -48.97
CA ALA A 16 -17.23 -1.53 -49.46
C ALA A 16 -15.86 -1.65 -48.76
N ALA A 17 -15.63 -2.83 -48.19
CA ALA A 17 -14.30 -3.31 -47.84
C ALA A 17 -13.52 -3.62 -49.13
N VAL A 18 -12.23 -3.30 -49.15
CA VAL A 18 -11.25 -3.96 -50.04
C VAL A 18 -10.03 -4.30 -49.20
N TYR A 19 -9.80 -5.60 -49.12
CA TYR A 19 -8.57 -6.28 -48.72
C TYR A 19 -7.59 -6.28 -49.92
N GLU A 20 -6.31 -6.04 -49.66
CA GLU A 20 -5.08 -6.54 -50.31
C GLU A 20 -3.93 -5.72 -49.69
N ASP A 21 -2.78 -6.25 -49.25
CA ASP A 21 -2.13 -7.50 -49.61
C ASP A 21 -1.18 -7.97 -48.50
N ALA A 22 -0.90 -9.27 -48.52
CA ALA A 22 -0.15 -10.03 -47.55
C ALA A 22 1.33 -10.23 -47.95
N THR A 23 2.20 -10.37 -46.95
CA THR A 23 3.41 -11.23 -47.04
C THR A 23 3.73 -11.68 -45.61
N VAL A 24 3.11 -12.77 -45.13
CA VAL A 24 3.61 -14.16 -45.10
C VAL A 24 5.02 -14.30 -44.50
N ILE A 25 5.08 -14.73 -43.23
CA ILE A 25 5.95 -15.84 -42.82
C ILE A 25 5.09 -16.87 -42.08
N SER A 26 5.09 -18.06 -42.66
CA SER A 26 4.38 -19.28 -42.30
C SER A 26 4.97 -19.94 -41.06
N GLY A 27 4.12 -20.62 -40.28
CA GLY A 27 4.53 -21.83 -39.58
C GLY A 27 3.88 -22.07 -38.23
N MET A 28 2.63 -22.56 -38.22
CA MET A 28 2.17 -23.68 -37.37
C MET A 28 0.66 -23.86 -37.53
N SER A 29 0.25 -25.02 -38.04
CA SER A 29 -1.15 -25.47 -38.03
C SER A 29 -1.33 -26.59 -36.99
N PRO A 30 -2.48 -26.67 -36.30
CA PRO A 30 -2.72 -27.56 -35.18
C PRO A 30 -3.57 -28.78 -35.56
N THR A 31 -3.47 -29.87 -34.79
CA THR A 31 -4.52 -30.90 -34.72
C THR A 31 -4.65 -31.46 -33.30
N THR A 32 -5.84 -31.30 -32.73
CA THR A 32 -6.44 -32.08 -31.63
C THR A 32 -7.18 -33.31 -32.21
N PRO A 33 -7.89 -34.16 -31.45
CA PRO A 33 -7.84 -34.57 -30.03
C PRO A 33 -7.82 -36.12 -29.86
N ASN A 34 -7.72 -36.63 -28.62
CA ASN A 34 -8.52 -37.76 -28.06
C ASN A 34 -7.85 -38.41 -26.83
N THR A 35 -8.53 -38.37 -25.68
CA THR A 35 -8.55 -39.44 -24.65
C THR A 35 -9.42 -40.62 -25.16
N PRO A 36 -9.33 -41.89 -24.68
CA PRO A 36 -9.05 -42.33 -23.29
C PRO A 36 -8.21 -43.62 -23.16
N GLY A 37 -7.86 -44.04 -21.93
CA GLY A 37 -7.46 -45.44 -21.68
C GLY A 37 -6.57 -45.70 -20.47
N THR A 38 -7.06 -46.56 -19.58
CA THR A 38 -6.48 -47.15 -18.37
C THR A 38 -5.40 -48.20 -18.61
N ALA A 39 -4.36 -48.27 -17.77
CA ALA A 39 -3.59 -49.45 -17.29
C ALA A 39 -2.36 -48.92 -16.51
N VAL A 40 -2.27 -49.04 -15.18
CA VAL A 40 -1.73 -50.18 -14.41
C VAL A 40 -0.51 -50.82 -15.07
N GLU A 41 0.69 -50.56 -14.55
CA GLU A 41 1.73 -51.58 -14.38
C GLU A 41 2.76 -51.16 -13.32
N ASP A 42 3.04 -52.12 -12.45
CA ASP A 42 3.96 -52.11 -11.32
C ASP A 42 5.42 -51.88 -11.74
N PHE A 43 6.19 -51.21 -10.86
CA PHE A 43 7.61 -51.52 -10.72
C PHE A 43 7.99 -51.55 -9.25
N ASN A 44 8.24 -52.78 -8.78
CA ASN A 44 8.79 -53.11 -7.49
C ASN A 44 10.32 -52.96 -7.50
N GLU A 45 10.85 -52.48 -6.37
CA GLU A 45 12.16 -52.75 -5.75
C GLU A 45 13.46 -52.64 -6.58
N ALA A 46 14.37 -51.75 -6.16
CA ALA A 46 15.39 -52.13 -5.17
C ALA A 46 16.55 -51.11 -5.05
N SER A 47 17.08 -51.05 -3.83
CA SER A 47 18.44 -50.67 -3.43
C SER A 47 18.77 -49.18 -3.26
N GLY A 48 19.36 -48.89 -2.10
CA GLY A 48 19.52 -47.56 -1.55
C GLY A 48 20.92 -46.98 -1.68
N ALA A 49 20.98 -45.68 -1.43
CA ALA A 49 22.15 -44.94 -1.02
C ALA A 49 21.68 -43.75 -0.18
N ALA A 50 22.22 -43.64 1.04
CA ALA A 50 21.88 -42.64 2.03
C ALA A 50 22.29 -41.23 1.57
N TYR A 51 21.44 -40.24 1.84
CA TYR A 51 21.70 -38.82 1.64
C TYR A 51 22.23 -38.23 2.95
N GLU A 52 23.51 -37.82 2.98
CA GLU A 52 24.07 -37.03 4.08
C GLU A 52 23.91 -35.52 3.80
N PRO A 53 23.28 -34.73 4.70
CA PRO A 53 23.33 -33.28 4.60
C PRO A 53 24.56 -32.72 5.33
N ARG A 54 25.33 -31.91 4.60
CA ARG A 54 26.44 -31.07 5.08
C ARG A 54 25.98 -30.16 6.23
N THR A 55 26.70 -30.18 7.34
CA THR A 55 26.43 -29.36 8.54
C THR A 55 27.53 -28.31 8.73
N ASP A 56 27.32 -27.14 8.15
CA ASP A 56 28.21 -26.00 8.34
C ASP A 56 27.40 -24.70 8.40
N LEU A 57 26.50 -24.63 9.40
CA LEU A 57 25.96 -23.38 9.95
C LEU A 57 25.84 -23.54 11.47
N GLY A 58 26.75 -22.92 12.21
CA GLY A 58 26.81 -22.95 13.66
C GLY A 58 25.59 -22.32 14.31
N TYR A 59 24.63 -23.15 14.68
CA TYR A 59 23.60 -22.87 15.68
C TYR A 59 23.82 -23.84 16.84
N SER A 60 24.22 -23.32 18.01
CA SER A 60 24.28 -24.13 19.23
C SER A 60 22.85 -24.36 19.73
N TYR A 61 22.31 -25.54 19.47
CA TYR A 61 21.17 -26.06 20.22
C TYR A 61 21.71 -26.89 21.38
N GLU A 62 21.39 -26.48 22.60
CA GLU A 62 21.69 -27.26 23.80
C GLU A 62 20.75 -28.49 23.79
N LYS A 63 21.31 -29.64 23.43
CA LYS A 63 20.61 -30.92 23.38
C LYS A 63 20.44 -31.42 24.81
N LYS A 64 19.22 -31.34 25.35
CA LYS A 64 18.86 -32.01 26.59
C LYS A 64 18.48 -33.44 26.23
N ASP A 65 19.33 -34.39 26.56
CA ASP A 65 19.08 -35.82 26.35
C ASP A 65 17.80 -36.22 27.10
N LEU A 66 16.81 -36.75 26.35
CA LEU A 66 15.59 -37.31 26.91
C LEU A 66 15.82 -38.81 27.08
N ASP A 67 16.17 -39.22 28.30
CA ASP A 67 16.18 -40.62 28.71
C ASP A 67 14.76 -41.18 28.67
N TYR A 68 14.52 -42.11 27.77
CA TYR A 68 13.26 -42.84 27.59
C TYR A 68 13.23 -44.05 28.53
N ALA A 69 13.26 -43.82 29.84
CA ALA A 69 13.23 -44.91 30.81
C ALA A 69 12.65 -44.46 32.16
N ASP A 70 11.40 -43.98 32.19
CA ASP A 70 10.60 -44.06 33.43
C ASP A 70 9.10 -43.95 33.15
N TYR A 71 8.47 -45.08 32.83
CA TYR A 71 7.01 -45.23 32.76
C TYR A 71 6.56 -46.22 33.84
N SER A 72 6.92 -45.99 35.10
CA SER A 72 6.33 -46.73 36.22
C SER A 72 6.64 -46.12 37.58
N ALA A 73 5.97 -45.03 37.96
CA ALA A 73 5.63 -44.73 39.37
C ALA A 73 4.74 -43.49 39.44
N GLY A 74 3.73 -43.54 40.30
CA GLY A 74 2.66 -42.55 40.36
C GLY A 74 2.98 -41.26 41.11
N ALA A 75 1.87 -40.58 41.45
CA ALA A 75 1.72 -39.39 42.28
C ALA A 75 1.83 -38.02 41.56
N SER A 76 0.65 -37.50 41.23
CA SER A 76 0.23 -36.09 41.38
C SER A 76 1.32 -35.02 41.23
N ALA A 77 1.59 -34.60 39.99
CA ALA A 77 2.19 -33.30 39.71
C ALA A 77 1.08 -32.31 39.30
N PRO A 78 1.01 -31.09 39.86
CA PRO A 78 0.04 -30.10 39.43
C PRO A 78 0.35 -29.72 37.98
N MET A 79 -0.69 -29.71 37.14
CA MET A 79 -0.62 -29.25 35.75
C MET A 79 0.01 -27.85 35.74
N SER A 80 1.24 -27.76 35.24
CA SER A 80 1.93 -26.50 35.03
C SER A 80 1.03 -25.65 34.13
N GLN A 81 0.49 -24.57 34.70
CA GLN A 81 -0.17 -23.53 33.93
C GLN A 81 0.87 -22.97 32.96
N HIS A 82 0.84 -23.43 31.71
CA HIS A 82 1.43 -22.71 30.61
C HIS A 82 0.65 -21.40 30.49
N THR A 83 1.01 -20.40 31.30
CA THR A 83 0.59 -19.03 31.06
C THR A 83 1.09 -18.70 29.67
N SER A 84 0.18 -18.52 28.73
CA SER A 84 0.45 -17.94 27.42
C SER A 84 1.12 -16.59 27.65
N SER A 85 2.44 -16.59 27.70
CA SER A 85 3.23 -15.37 27.82
C SER A 85 2.83 -14.46 26.67
N ASP A 86 2.42 -13.25 27.03
CA ASP A 86 2.12 -12.08 26.20
C ASP A 86 2.90 -12.10 24.87
N ARG A 87 2.33 -12.72 23.82
CA ARG A 87 2.94 -12.86 22.48
C ARG A 87 2.88 -11.56 21.66
N SER A 88 2.47 -10.44 22.27
CA SER A 88 2.36 -9.18 21.54
C SER A 88 3.76 -8.61 21.28
N PRO A 89 4.11 -8.29 20.01
CA PRO A 89 5.39 -7.67 19.71
C PRO A 89 5.50 -6.34 20.45
N ARG A 90 6.51 -6.19 21.31
CA ARG A 90 6.81 -4.91 21.94
C ARG A 90 7.74 -4.14 21.02
N LEU A 91 7.31 -2.96 20.58
CA LEU A 91 8.19 -2.08 19.81
C LEU A 91 9.28 -1.53 20.72
N ASN A 92 10.52 -1.98 20.48
CA ASN A 92 11.71 -1.41 21.12
C ASN A 92 12.77 -1.16 20.05
N ILE A 93 12.91 0.09 19.63
CA ILE A 93 13.93 0.52 18.66
C ILE A 93 15.07 1.16 19.45
N SER A 94 16.23 0.51 19.43
CA SER A 94 17.46 0.98 20.06
C SER A 94 18.01 2.25 19.38
N LYS A 95 18.91 2.97 20.08
CA LYS A 95 19.58 4.16 19.53
C LYS A 95 20.32 3.85 18.22
N ASN A 96 20.98 2.69 18.14
CA ASN A 96 21.72 2.27 16.94
C ASN A 96 20.77 2.03 15.76
N GLN A 97 19.59 1.44 16.02
CA GLN A 97 18.57 1.25 14.98
C GLN A 97 18.00 2.58 14.47
N TRP A 98 17.77 3.56 15.37
CA TRP A 98 17.39 4.91 14.96
C TRP A 98 18.47 5.60 14.12
N LEU A 99 19.74 5.42 14.47
CA LEU A 99 20.87 5.92 13.68
C LEU A 99 20.90 5.26 12.29
N THR A 100 20.79 3.94 12.22
CA THR A 100 20.73 3.20 10.95
C THR A 100 19.57 3.69 10.08
N LEU A 101 18.37 3.84 10.66
CA LEU A 101 17.23 4.39 9.95
C LEU A 101 17.51 5.81 9.44
N GLY A 102 18.10 6.68 10.28
CA GLY A 102 18.49 8.03 9.87
C GLY A 102 19.43 8.05 8.67
N LEU A 103 20.44 7.18 8.65
CA LEU A 103 21.36 7.03 7.51
C LEU A 103 20.64 6.55 6.24
N ILE A 104 19.72 5.59 6.36
CA ILE A 104 18.92 5.11 5.23
C ILE A 104 18.01 6.21 4.69
N VAL A 105 17.40 7.03 5.56
CA VAL A 105 16.57 8.17 5.15
C VAL A 105 17.39 9.24 4.43
N ILE A 106 18.62 9.54 4.88
CA ILE A 106 19.51 10.47 4.19
C ILE A 106 19.87 9.94 2.80
N LEU A 107 20.22 8.66 2.70
CA LEU A 107 20.50 8.02 1.41
C LEU A 107 19.28 8.04 0.48
N ALA A 108 18.09 7.72 1.00
CA ALA A 108 16.85 7.76 0.24
C ALA A 108 16.50 9.19 -0.20
N ALA A 109 16.75 10.20 0.64
CA ALA A 109 16.52 11.60 0.32
C ALA A 109 17.42 12.03 -0.85
N TYR A 110 18.70 11.65 -0.81
CA TYR A 110 19.62 11.87 -1.94
C TYR A 110 19.07 11.26 -3.22
N VAL A 111 18.67 9.98 -3.20
CA VAL A 111 18.17 9.26 -4.38
C VAL A 111 16.86 9.87 -4.92
N ARG A 112 15.89 10.17 -4.04
CA ARG A 112 14.54 10.62 -4.45
C ARG A 112 14.49 12.09 -4.85
N LEU A 113 15.32 12.94 -4.24
CA LEU A 113 15.37 14.38 -4.54
C LEU A 113 16.41 14.73 -5.61
N TRP A 114 17.23 13.76 -6.03
CA TRP A 114 18.22 13.96 -7.07
C TRP A 114 17.58 14.45 -8.38
N ARG A 115 18.06 15.60 -8.86
CA ARG A 115 17.66 16.23 -10.13
C ARG A 115 16.15 16.38 -10.29
N LEU A 116 15.41 16.69 -9.23
CA LEU A 116 13.93 16.84 -9.28
C LEU A 116 13.43 17.82 -10.37
N SER A 117 14.27 18.78 -10.77
CA SER A 117 14.02 19.72 -11.87
C SER A 117 14.00 19.10 -13.28
N ASN A 118 14.56 17.91 -13.47
CA ASN A 118 14.57 17.21 -14.76
C ASN A 118 13.49 16.13 -14.76
N PRO A 119 12.63 15.95 -15.78
CA PRO A 119 12.50 16.76 -16.98
C PRO A 119 11.81 18.11 -16.69
N PRO A 120 12.22 19.22 -17.32
CA PRO A 120 11.59 20.53 -17.14
C PRO A 120 10.26 20.68 -17.90
N ASN A 121 9.64 19.57 -18.29
CA ASN A 121 8.43 19.52 -19.10
C ASN A 121 7.30 18.81 -18.37
N VAL A 122 6.07 19.08 -18.78
CA VAL A 122 4.87 18.34 -18.35
C VAL A 122 4.99 16.88 -18.83
N VAL A 123 4.83 15.92 -17.92
CA VAL A 123 4.93 14.49 -18.22
C VAL A 123 3.67 13.75 -17.80
N PHE A 124 3.19 12.82 -18.63
CA PHE A 124 2.13 11.88 -18.26
C PHE A 124 0.91 12.60 -17.66
N ASP A 125 0.39 12.11 -16.53
CA ASP A 125 -0.79 12.64 -15.83
C ASP A 125 -0.58 13.97 -15.11
N GLU A 126 0.62 14.59 -15.18
CA GLU A 126 0.78 15.98 -14.76
C GLU A 126 -0.14 16.92 -15.56
N VAL A 127 -0.51 16.55 -16.80
CA VAL A 127 -1.51 17.28 -17.60
C VAL A 127 -2.86 17.39 -16.87
N HIS A 128 -3.23 16.35 -16.12
CA HIS A 128 -4.49 16.28 -15.40
C HIS A 128 -4.36 16.95 -14.03
N PHE A 129 -3.42 16.50 -13.21
CA PHE A 129 -3.34 16.94 -11.81
C PHE A 129 -2.76 18.34 -11.65
N GLY A 130 -1.86 18.76 -12.52
CA GLY A 130 -1.41 20.15 -12.61
C GLY A 130 -2.56 21.09 -12.97
N LYS A 131 -3.37 20.71 -13.97
CA LYS A 131 -4.58 21.46 -14.35
C LYS A 131 -5.55 21.59 -13.18
N PHE A 132 -5.83 20.51 -12.47
CA PHE A 132 -6.74 20.55 -11.32
C PHE A 132 -6.19 21.39 -10.16
N ALA A 133 -4.88 21.35 -9.90
CA ALA A 133 -4.25 22.24 -8.94
C ALA A 133 -4.51 23.72 -9.29
N GLY A 134 -4.31 24.11 -10.56
CA GLY A 134 -4.65 25.46 -11.03
C GLY A 134 -6.13 25.81 -10.87
N LYS A 135 -7.03 24.86 -11.11
CA LYS A 135 -8.47 25.08 -10.92
C LYS A 135 -8.88 25.31 -9.46
N TYR A 136 -8.30 24.57 -8.52
CA TYR A 136 -8.49 24.81 -7.08
C TYR A 136 -7.98 26.20 -6.68
N ILE A 137 -6.80 26.56 -7.16
CA ILE A 137 -6.15 27.85 -6.92
C ILE A 137 -7.03 29.01 -7.40
N ASN A 138 -7.68 28.86 -8.55
CA ASN A 138 -8.55 29.87 -9.15
C ASN A 138 -10.00 29.82 -8.65
N GLY A 139 -10.36 28.86 -7.80
CA GLY A 139 -11.75 28.67 -7.36
C GLY A 139 -12.72 28.27 -8.48
N THR A 140 -12.21 27.66 -9.56
CA THR A 140 -13.02 27.23 -10.70
C THR A 140 -13.51 25.80 -10.53
N TYR A 141 -14.82 25.59 -10.66
CA TYR A 141 -15.40 24.25 -10.55
C TYR A 141 -14.91 23.32 -11.66
N PHE A 142 -14.76 22.04 -11.32
CA PHE A 142 -14.53 20.97 -12.27
C PHE A 142 -15.04 19.64 -11.75
N PHE A 143 -15.22 18.71 -12.69
CA PHE A 143 -15.55 17.33 -12.39
C PHE A 143 -14.30 16.45 -12.61
N ASP A 144 -14.07 15.53 -11.68
CA ASP A 144 -13.02 14.51 -11.75
C ASP A 144 -13.53 13.22 -11.09
N VAL A 145 -12.99 12.08 -11.53
CA VAL A 145 -13.33 10.75 -11.00
C VAL A 145 -12.76 10.53 -9.60
N HIS A 146 -11.66 11.19 -9.25
CA HIS A 146 -10.98 10.95 -7.98
C HIS A 146 -11.42 11.95 -6.89
N PRO A 147 -11.53 11.50 -5.62
CA PRO A 147 -11.72 12.37 -4.47
C PRO A 147 -10.66 13.50 -4.34
N PRO A 148 -10.96 14.58 -3.59
CA PRO A 148 -10.30 15.87 -3.78
C PRO A 148 -8.94 16.03 -3.09
N LEU A 149 -8.64 15.28 -2.02
CA LEU A 149 -7.52 15.58 -1.11
C LEU A 149 -6.18 15.72 -1.84
N ALA A 150 -5.78 14.73 -2.64
CA ALA A 150 -4.47 14.77 -3.31
C ALA A 150 -4.32 15.99 -4.22
N LYS A 151 -5.39 16.38 -4.93
CA LYS A 151 -5.39 17.55 -5.80
C LYS A 151 -5.35 18.85 -5.00
N MET A 152 -6.05 18.92 -3.87
CA MET A 152 -5.97 20.04 -2.94
C MET A 152 -4.56 20.18 -2.33
N MET A 153 -3.89 19.08 -2.02
CA MET A 153 -2.51 19.10 -1.55
C MET A 153 -1.57 19.67 -2.63
N PHE A 154 -1.75 19.29 -3.90
CA PHE A 154 -0.98 19.88 -5.00
C PHE A 154 -1.29 21.37 -5.23
N ALA A 155 -2.56 21.78 -5.07
CA ALA A 155 -2.93 23.19 -5.11
C ALA A 155 -2.24 23.98 -3.98
N ALA A 156 -2.20 23.43 -2.77
CA ALA A 156 -1.49 24.02 -1.63
C ALA A 156 0.03 24.10 -1.89
N ALA A 157 0.65 23.02 -2.37
CA ALA A 157 2.07 23.01 -2.73
C ALA A 157 2.39 24.02 -3.85
N GLY A 158 1.53 24.11 -4.86
CA GLY A 158 1.61 25.11 -5.92
C GLY A 158 1.55 26.53 -5.38
N ARG A 159 0.53 26.86 -4.56
CA ARG A 159 0.42 28.19 -3.94
C ARG A 159 1.62 28.56 -3.09
N LEU A 160 2.12 27.64 -2.26
CA LEU A 160 3.31 27.86 -1.44
C LEU A 160 4.58 28.06 -2.27
N ALA A 161 4.65 27.43 -3.45
CA ALA A 161 5.74 27.60 -4.40
C ALA A 161 5.60 28.85 -5.30
N GLY A 162 4.51 29.61 -5.16
CA GLY A 162 4.24 30.82 -5.95
C GLY A 162 3.49 30.58 -7.27
N TYR A 163 2.84 29.43 -7.45
CA TYR A 163 2.02 29.16 -8.63
C TYR A 163 0.73 29.98 -8.58
N ASP A 164 0.43 30.68 -9.66
CA ASP A 164 -0.72 31.57 -9.81
C ASP A 164 -1.98 30.87 -10.32
N GLY A 165 -1.86 29.66 -10.88
CA GLY A 165 -2.97 28.88 -11.44
C GLY A 165 -3.28 29.19 -12.90
N VAL A 166 -2.48 30.01 -13.58
CA VAL A 166 -2.78 30.49 -14.94
C VAL A 166 -2.32 29.51 -16.02
N PHE A 167 -1.22 28.78 -15.77
CA PHE A 167 -0.66 27.85 -16.75
C PHE A 167 -1.66 26.74 -17.15
N ASP A 168 -1.96 26.63 -18.44
CA ASP A 168 -2.82 25.58 -18.99
C ASP A 168 -2.01 24.33 -19.33
N PHE A 169 -2.14 23.30 -18.51
CA PHE A 169 -1.54 21.98 -18.68
C PHE A 169 -2.21 21.18 -19.81
N LYS A 170 -2.16 21.70 -21.04
CA LYS A 170 -2.93 21.19 -22.18
C LYS A 170 -2.38 19.89 -22.77
N SER A 171 -1.05 19.75 -22.80
CA SER A 171 -0.39 18.62 -23.45
C SER A 171 0.92 18.25 -22.77
N ILE A 172 1.30 16.98 -22.92
CA ILE A 172 2.62 16.48 -22.52
C ILE A 172 3.70 17.20 -23.34
N GLY A 173 4.85 17.46 -22.71
CA GLY A 173 6.00 18.09 -23.35
C GLY A 173 6.05 19.61 -23.24
N LEU A 174 5.00 20.28 -22.75
CA LEU A 174 5.04 21.72 -22.49
C LEU A 174 6.14 22.05 -21.49
N ASP A 175 6.93 23.07 -21.80
CA ASP A 175 8.07 23.49 -20.98
C ASP A 175 7.61 24.37 -19.82
N TYR A 176 7.99 24.00 -18.60
CA TYR A 176 7.66 24.75 -17.38
C TYR A 176 8.49 26.01 -17.23
N ILE A 177 9.74 26.01 -17.73
CA ILE A 177 10.69 27.10 -17.51
C ILE A 177 10.24 28.35 -18.28
N SER A 178 9.96 28.22 -19.58
CA SER A 178 9.45 29.31 -20.41
C SER A 178 8.12 29.88 -19.92
N ALA A 179 7.29 29.04 -19.30
CA ALA A 179 6.01 29.43 -18.73
C ALA A 179 6.10 29.98 -17.28
N GLY A 180 7.28 29.98 -16.65
CA GLY A 180 7.46 30.47 -15.29
C GLY A 180 6.74 29.66 -14.21
N VAL A 181 6.45 28.38 -14.45
CA VAL A 181 5.72 27.54 -13.49
C VAL A 181 6.68 27.02 -12.42
N PRO A 182 6.37 27.15 -11.12
CA PRO A 182 7.24 26.66 -10.04
C PRO A 182 7.06 25.14 -9.82
N PHE A 183 7.24 24.35 -10.89
CA PHE A 183 6.97 22.91 -10.91
C PHE A 183 7.86 22.11 -9.94
N ILE A 184 9.07 22.60 -9.62
CA ILE A 184 9.97 21.95 -8.65
C ILE A 184 9.31 21.93 -7.27
N GLY A 185 8.71 23.05 -6.85
CA GLY A 185 7.98 23.12 -5.58
C GLY A 185 6.74 22.21 -5.57
N MET A 186 6.06 22.10 -6.70
CA MET A 186 4.92 21.18 -6.85
C MET A 186 5.35 19.71 -6.80
N ARG A 187 6.48 19.35 -7.44
CA ARG A 187 7.07 17.99 -7.41
C ARG A 187 7.74 17.64 -6.10
N LEU A 188 8.09 18.63 -5.27
CA LEU A 188 8.70 18.39 -3.96
C LEU A 188 7.73 17.69 -3.01
N LEU A 189 6.44 18.07 -2.99
CA LEU A 189 5.42 17.42 -2.18
C LEU A 189 5.37 15.89 -2.38
N PRO A 190 5.11 15.35 -3.59
CA PRO A 190 5.02 13.92 -3.81
C PRO A 190 6.36 13.25 -3.53
N ALA A 191 7.49 13.91 -3.80
CA ALA A 191 8.82 13.35 -3.54
C ALA A 191 9.07 13.17 -2.03
N LEU A 192 8.61 14.12 -1.20
CA LEU A 192 8.66 14.02 0.25
C LEU A 192 7.72 12.93 0.80
N LEU A 193 6.51 12.80 0.24
CA LEU A 193 5.58 11.72 0.60
C LEU A 193 6.16 10.34 0.24
N GLY A 194 6.81 10.23 -0.92
CA GLY A 194 7.55 9.04 -1.33
C GLY A 194 8.75 8.76 -0.44
N LEU A 195 9.51 9.78 -0.03
CA LEU A 195 10.61 9.66 0.91
C LEU A 195 10.13 9.14 2.27
N ALA A 196 9.00 9.64 2.77
CA ALA A 196 8.41 9.22 4.03
C ALA A 196 8.00 7.73 4.06
N MET A 197 7.83 7.08 2.90
CA MET A 197 7.60 5.63 2.84
C MET A 197 8.76 4.80 3.36
N VAL A 198 10.00 5.31 3.31
CA VAL A 198 11.19 4.61 3.77
C VAL A 198 11.20 4.42 5.30
N PRO A 199 11.02 5.46 6.14
CA PRO A 199 10.88 5.25 7.57
C PRO A 199 9.57 4.55 7.94
N ILE A 200 8.49 4.75 7.19
CA ILE A 200 7.22 4.02 7.40
C ILE A 200 7.43 2.51 7.27
N SER A 201 8.14 2.03 6.23
CA SER A 201 8.38 0.60 6.05
C SER A 201 9.27 0.01 7.15
N TYR A 202 10.32 0.72 7.56
CA TYR A 202 11.17 0.32 8.68
C TYR A 202 10.36 0.15 9.97
N ILE A 203 9.60 1.18 10.36
CA ILE A 203 8.82 1.19 11.60
C ILE A 203 7.72 0.12 11.55
N THR A 204 7.10 -0.09 10.39
CA THR A 204 6.10 -1.14 10.19
C THR A 204 6.70 -2.52 10.45
N LEU A 205 7.86 -2.84 9.84
CA LEU A 205 8.53 -4.12 10.05
C LEU A 205 8.98 -4.31 11.50
N ALA A 206 9.48 -3.24 12.14
CA ALA A 206 9.86 -3.27 13.55
C ALA A 206 8.63 -3.50 14.45
N ALA A 207 7.49 -2.90 14.14
CA ALA A 207 6.23 -3.10 14.87
C ALA A 207 5.67 -4.53 14.69
N LEU A 208 5.96 -5.18 13.55
CA LEU A 208 5.64 -6.59 13.31
C LEU A 208 6.62 -7.57 14.00
N GLY A 209 7.67 -7.07 14.66
CA GLY A 209 8.62 -7.88 15.43
C GLY A 209 9.78 -8.46 14.61
N HIS A 210 10.05 -7.93 13.40
CA HIS A 210 11.20 -8.35 12.61
C HIS A 210 12.54 -7.87 13.19
N ALA A 211 13.61 -8.62 12.89
CA ALA A 211 14.97 -8.26 13.28
C ALA A 211 15.41 -6.92 12.66
N ALA A 212 16.37 -6.25 13.31
CA ALA A 212 16.88 -4.94 12.89
C ALA A 212 17.36 -4.93 11.43
N ASP A 213 18.07 -5.99 11.02
CA ASP A 213 18.62 -6.13 9.67
C ASP A 213 17.53 -6.32 8.63
N ALA A 214 16.47 -7.06 8.96
CA ALA A 214 15.31 -7.22 8.09
C ALA A 214 14.53 -5.89 7.94
N CYS A 215 14.41 -5.10 9.01
CA CYS A 215 13.82 -3.76 8.94
C CYS A 215 14.65 -2.82 8.06
N ALA A 216 15.98 -2.86 8.20
CA ALA A 216 16.90 -2.07 7.39
C ALA A 216 16.84 -2.48 5.92
N LEU A 217 16.85 -3.78 5.63
CA LEU A 217 16.69 -4.31 4.28
C LEU A 217 15.37 -3.89 3.66
N GLY A 218 14.24 -4.00 4.38
CA GLY A 218 12.93 -3.56 3.88
C GLY A 218 12.88 -2.06 3.56
N ALA A 219 13.52 -1.22 4.40
CA ALA A 219 13.65 0.21 4.13
C ALA A 219 14.51 0.50 2.91
N LEU A 220 15.62 -0.21 2.74
CA LEU A 220 16.49 -0.10 1.56
C LEU A 220 15.78 -0.54 0.27
N LEU A 221 15.02 -1.64 0.31
CA LEU A 221 14.22 -2.08 -0.84
C LEU A 221 13.21 -1.00 -1.25
N VAL A 222 12.50 -0.38 -0.29
CA VAL A 222 11.58 0.73 -0.59
C VAL A 222 12.33 2.00 -1.06
N ALA A 223 13.55 2.24 -0.59
CA ALA A 223 14.36 3.38 -1.01
C ALA A 223 14.83 3.24 -2.47
N PHE A 224 15.17 2.03 -2.91
CA PHE A 224 15.71 1.73 -4.24
C PHE A 224 14.67 1.15 -5.22
N GLU A 225 13.41 1.06 -4.84
CA GLU A 225 12.34 0.60 -5.73
C GLU A 225 12.00 1.66 -6.78
N ASN A 226 12.29 1.35 -8.04
CA ASN A 226 12.17 2.28 -9.17
C ASN A 226 10.72 2.71 -9.44
N ALA A 227 9.74 1.83 -9.24
CA ALA A 227 8.34 2.17 -9.45
C ALA A 227 7.88 3.24 -8.44
N LEU A 228 8.20 3.07 -7.16
CA LEU A 228 7.87 4.04 -6.10
C LEU A 228 8.63 5.35 -6.28
N LEU A 229 9.88 5.28 -6.73
CA LEU A 229 10.68 6.47 -7.02
C LEU A 229 10.05 7.25 -8.17
N SER A 230 9.78 6.61 -9.30
CA SER A 230 9.23 7.25 -10.50
C SER A 230 7.87 7.88 -10.22
N GLN A 231 6.99 7.17 -9.52
CA GLN A 231 5.63 7.63 -9.22
C GLN A 231 5.60 8.81 -8.25
N SER A 232 6.51 8.84 -7.27
CA SER A 232 6.58 9.92 -6.27
C SER A 232 7.31 11.17 -6.77
N ARG A 233 7.92 11.13 -7.96
CA ARG A 233 8.74 12.23 -8.48
C ARG A 233 7.96 13.29 -9.25
N LEU A 234 6.80 12.91 -9.78
CA LEU A 234 5.95 13.74 -10.63
C LEU A 234 4.71 14.20 -9.86
N ILE A 235 3.97 15.16 -10.41
CA ILE A 235 2.71 15.68 -9.83
C ILE A 235 1.60 14.64 -10.02
N LEU A 236 1.68 13.52 -9.29
CA LEU A 236 0.79 12.36 -9.39
C LEU A 236 0.13 12.05 -8.05
N LEU A 237 -1.19 11.81 -8.07
CA LEU A 237 -1.96 11.53 -6.85
C LEU A 237 -1.53 10.25 -6.12
N ASP A 238 -0.90 9.31 -6.83
CA ASP A 238 -0.56 8.00 -6.27
C ASP A 238 0.51 8.12 -5.17
N ALA A 239 1.36 9.16 -5.18
CA ALA A 239 2.32 9.41 -4.10
C ALA A 239 1.61 9.63 -2.75
N ALA A 240 0.54 10.45 -2.75
CA ALA A 240 -0.27 10.69 -1.56
C ALA A 240 -1.07 9.45 -1.14
N LEU A 241 -1.65 8.73 -2.10
CA LEU A 241 -2.36 7.47 -1.83
C LEU A 241 -1.44 6.44 -1.16
N ILE A 242 -0.25 6.21 -1.72
CA ILE A 242 0.73 5.25 -1.19
C ILE A 242 1.20 5.68 0.19
N PHE A 243 1.48 6.97 0.40
CA PHE A 243 1.84 7.51 1.71
C PHE A 243 0.77 7.23 2.76
N PHE A 244 -0.49 7.62 2.52
CA PHE A 244 -1.57 7.39 3.49
C PHE A 244 -1.86 5.91 3.69
N THR A 245 -1.68 5.08 2.66
CA THR A 245 -1.76 3.62 2.76
C THR A 245 -0.68 3.07 3.68
N GLY A 246 0.59 3.44 3.46
CA GLY A 246 1.70 3.05 4.31
C GLY A 246 1.54 3.54 5.75
N ALA A 247 1.13 4.80 5.94
CA ALA A 247 0.87 5.36 7.26
C ALA A 247 -0.26 4.63 8.00
N THR A 248 -1.33 4.23 7.30
CA THR A 248 -2.41 3.41 7.85
C THR A 248 -1.90 2.05 8.31
N VAL A 249 -1.14 1.35 7.47
CA VAL A 249 -0.57 0.03 7.80
C VAL A 249 0.41 0.16 8.97
N MET A 250 1.26 1.18 8.99
CA MET A 250 2.18 1.45 10.10
C MET A 250 1.42 1.69 11.41
N CYS A 251 0.40 2.57 11.41
CA CYS A 251 -0.40 2.85 12.60
C CYS A 251 -1.16 1.60 13.07
N TRP A 252 -1.63 0.77 12.15
CA TRP A 252 -2.29 -0.50 12.46
C TRP A 252 -1.32 -1.52 13.07
N SER A 253 -0.11 -1.65 12.54
CA SER A 253 0.94 -2.49 13.15
C SER A 253 1.34 -1.97 14.53
N LEU A 254 1.51 -0.66 14.69
CA LEU A 254 1.78 -0.02 15.99
C LEU A 254 0.65 -0.24 16.99
N PHE A 255 -0.61 -0.22 16.55
CA PHE A 255 -1.77 -0.53 17.36
C PHE A 255 -1.69 -1.94 17.95
N PHE A 256 -1.27 -2.94 17.16
CA PHE A 256 -1.10 -4.32 17.65
C PHE A 256 -0.02 -4.46 18.73
N THR A 257 1.01 -3.61 18.72
CA THR A 257 2.02 -3.59 19.80
C THR A 257 1.44 -3.17 21.15
N GLN A 258 0.27 -2.53 21.16
CA GLN A 258 -0.41 -2.04 22.37
C GLN A 258 -1.54 -2.97 22.84
N THR A 259 -1.66 -4.18 22.29
CA THR A 259 -2.69 -5.15 22.67
C THR A 259 -2.63 -5.57 24.15
N HIS A 260 -1.44 -5.59 24.75
CA HIS A 260 -1.23 -5.84 26.19
C HIS A 260 -1.78 -4.73 27.10
N ARG A 261 -2.05 -3.52 26.57
CA ARG A 261 -2.60 -2.36 27.30
C ARG A 261 -3.77 -1.75 26.53
N PRO A 262 -4.89 -2.49 26.40
CA PRO A 262 -6.05 -2.02 25.66
C PRO A 262 -6.63 -0.75 26.30
N PHE A 263 -7.17 0.14 25.47
CA PHE A 263 -7.73 1.44 25.89
C PHE A 263 -6.74 2.42 26.54
N SER A 264 -5.44 2.15 26.50
CA SER A 264 -4.43 3.14 26.87
C SER A 264 -4.39 4.31 25.88
N ASN A 265 -3.75 5.42 26.28
CA ASN A 265 -3.60 6.59 25.40
C ASN A 265 -2.92 6.21 24.08
N LYS A 266 -1.83 5.44 24.13
CA LYS A 266 -1.12 4.98 22.92
C LYS A 266 -1.99 4.10 22.03
N TRP A 267 -2.78 3.21 22.65
CA TRP A 267 -3.72 2.34 21.94
C TRP A 267 -4.75 3.16 21.16
N TRP A 268 -5.34 4.18 21.79
CA TRP A 268 -6.28 5.10 21.13
C TRP A 268 -5.61 5.95 20.05
N THR A 269 -4.41 6.48 20.33
CA THR A 269 -3.66 7.27 19.34
C THR A 269 -3.43 6.49 18.06
N TYR A 270 -2.89 5.27 18.16
CA TYR A 270 -2.63 4.45 16.96
C TYR A 270 -3.92 4.04 16.24
N LEU A 271 -4.98 3.69 16.98
CA LEU A 271 -6.25 3.33 16.37
C LEU A 271 -6.91 4.50 15.63
N LEU A 272 -6.94 5.69 16.24
CA LEU A 272 -7.49 6.89 15.62
C LEU A 272 -6.64 7.35 14.43
N LEU A 273 -5.30 7.29 14.54
CA LEU A 273 -4.41 7.60 13.42
C LEU A 273 -4.59 6.63 12.26
N THR A 274 -4.83 5.34 12.51
CA THR A 274 -5.23 4.38 11.46
C THR A 274 -6.50 4.86 10.76
N GLY A 275 -7.53 5.25 11.52
CA GLY A 275 -8.78 5.78 10.98
C GLY A 275 -8.60 7.04 10.12
N VAL A 276 -7.84 8.02 10.63
CA VAL A 276 -7.59 9.28 9.94
C VAL A 276 -6.81 9.06 8.64
N ASN A 277 -5.72 8.28 8.68
CA ASN A 277 -4.93 7.99 7.49
C ASN A 277 -5.72 7.17 6.46
N MET A 278 -6.57 6.25 6.91
CA MET A 278 -7.45 5.47 6.04
C MET A 278 -8.49 6.35 5.36
N GLY A 279 -9.08 7.31 6.09
CA GLY A 279 -9.96 8.34 5.53
C GLY A 279 -9.24 9.21 4.50
N ASN A 280 -8.03 9.66 4.78
CA ASN A 280 -7.20 10.42 3.83
C ASN A 280 -6.85 9.61 2.58
N ALA A 281 -6.56 8.32 2.71
CA ALA A 281 -6.32 7.44 1.56
C ALA A 281 -7.56 7.35 0.65
N LEU A 282 -8.75 7.16 1.23
CA LEU A 282 -10.02 7.21 0.50
C LEU A 282 -10.25 8.56 -0.19
N SER A 283 -9.91 9.67 0.49
CA SER A 283 -10.02 11.02 -0.05
C SER A 283 -8.98 11.35 -1.12
N CYS A 284 -7.97 10.50 -1.34
CA CYS A 284 -7.06 10.61 -2.48
C CYS A 284 -7.59 9.84 -3.71
N LYS A 285 -8.01 8.58 -3.50
CA LYS A 285 -8.48 7.69 -4.57
C LYS A 285 -9.36 6.59 -3.97
N TRP A 286 -10.44 6.21 -4.65
CA TRP A 286 -11.30 5.11 -4.20
C TRP A 286 -10.66 3.72 -4.20
N VAL A 287 -9.47 3.57 -4.80
CA VAL A 287 -8.62 2.38 -4.58
C VAL A 287 -8.32 2.18 -3.08
N GLY A 288 -8.36 3.24 -2.27
CA GLY A 288 -8.30 3.16 -0.80
C GLY A 288 -9.41 2.30 -0.17
N LEU A 289 -10.49 1.96 -0.87
CA LEU A 289 -11.50 1.00 -0.37
C LEU A 289 -10.89 -0.39 -0.15
N PHE A 290 -9.88 -0.79 -0.93
CA PHE A 290 -9.17 -2.05 -0.69
C PHE A 290 -8.37 -2.02 0.61
N LEU A 291 -7.82 -0.85 0.99
CA LEU A 291 -7.19 -0.66 2.30
C LEU A 291 -8.23 -0.77 3.42
N VAL A 292 -9.39 -0.13 3.27
CA VAL A 292 -10.51 -0.25 4.23
C VAL A 292 -10.94 -1.71 4.39
N ALA A 293 -11.11 -2.43 3.29
CA ALA A 293 -11.46 -3.85 3.32
C ALA A 293 -10.37 -4.68 4.02
N THR A 294 -9.09 -4.42 3.73
CA THR A 294 -7.96 -5.12 4.36
C THR A 294 -7.96 -4.90 5.87
N ILE A 295 -7.99 -3.64 6.33
CA ILE A 295 -8.04 -3.32 7.77
C ILE A 295 -9.32 -3.86 8.41
N GLY A 296 -10.45 -3.83 7.69
CA GLY A 296 -11.72 -4.40 8.11
C GLY A 296 -11.63 -5.90 8.37
N VAL A 297 -11.06 -6.68 7.45
CA VAL A 297 -10.84 -8.13 7.62
C VAL A 297 -9.95 -8.42 8.83
N TRP A 298 -8.84 -7.69 8.97
CA TRP A 298 -7.97 -7.82 10.14
C TRP A 298 -8.68 -7.45 11.46
N THR A 299 -9.55 -6.45 11.43
CA THR A 299 -10.37 -6.04 12.57
C THR A 299 -11.39 -7.11 12.95
N LEU A 300 -12.05 -7.72 11.96
CA LEU A 300 -12.98 -8.82 12.18
C LEU A 300 -12.27 -10.04 12.77
N LYS A 301 -11.09 -10.39 12.26
CA LYS A 301 -10.24 -11.45 12.82
C LYS A 301 -9.87 -11.16 14.28
N ASP A 302 -9.42 -9.94 14.57
CA ASP A 302 -9.04 -9.52 15.93
C ASP A 302 -10.23 -9.54 16.91
N LEU A 303 -11.42 -9.16 16.46
CA LEU A 303 -12.66 -9.25 17.24
C LEU A 303 -13.13 -10.70 17.42
N TRP A 304 -12.96 -11.54 16.40
CA TRP A 304 -13.29 -12.97 16.47
C TRP A 304 -12.43 -13.69 17.51
N GLU A 305 -11.11 -13.44 17.50
CA GLU A 305 -10.19 -13.99 18.50
C GLU A 305 -10.55 -13.52 19.92
N LYS A 306 -10.94 -12.25 20.10
CA LYS A 306 -11.41 -11.73 21.39
C LYS A 306 -12.76 -12.28 21.85
N LEU A 307 -13.61 -12.68 20.92
CA LEU A 307 -14.90 -13.30 21.25
C LEU A 307 -14.68 -14.72 21.81
N GLY A 308 -13.67 -15.44 21.31
CA GLY A 308 -13.30 -16.77 21.81
C GLY A 308 -12.48 -16.76 23.11
N ASP A 309 -11.95 -15.61 23.53
CA ASP A 309 -11.19 -15.47 24.77
C ASP A 309 -12.12 -15.33 25.97
N LEU A 310 -12.26 -16.43 26.73
CA LEU A 310 -13.11 -16.50 27.93
C LEU A 310 -12.66 -15.57 29.07
N SER A 311 -11.44 -15.02 29.01
CA SER A 311 -10.98 -14.03 29.99
C SER A 311 -11.60 -12.63 29.78
N ILE A 312 -12.16 -12.36 28.60
CA ILE A 312 -12.73 -11.07 28.23
C ILE A 312 -14.23 -11.05 28.58
N THR A 313 -14.62 -10.14 29.46
CA THR A 313 -16.05 -9.96 29.81
C THR A 313 -16.84 -9.40 28.62
N PRO A 314 -18.16 -9.69 28.51
CA PRO A 314 -19.01 -9.13 27.45
C PRO A 314 -18.98 -7.59 27.39
N LYS A 315 -18.85 -6.93 28.54
CA LYS A 315 -18.71 -5.46 28.62
C LYS A 315 -17.38 -4.98 28.01
N GLN A 316 -16.28 -5.69 28.24
CA GLN A 316 -14.99 -5.36 27.62
C GLN A 316 -15.03 -5.62 26.12
N TYR A 317 -15.64 -6.71 25.68
CA TYR A 317 -15.87 -6.99 24.27
C TYR A 317 -16.68 -5.87 23.59
N ALA A 318 -17.79 -5.45 24.20
CA ALA A 318 -18.60 -4.34 23.68
C ALA A 318 -17.79 -3.02 23.56
N LYS A 319 -16.91 -2.73 24.53
CA LYS A 319 -15.98 -1.59 24.44
C LYS A 319 -15.00 -1.74 23.27
N HIS A 320 -14.45 -2.93 23.05
CA HIS A 320 -13.53 -3.21 21.94
C HIS A 320 -14.20 -3.03 20.57
N PHE A 321 -15.43 -3.53 20.44
CA PHE A 321 -16.27 -3.38 19.27
C PHE A 321 -16.56 -1.89 19.01
N PHE A 322 -17.12 -1.19 19.99
CA PHE A 322 -17.47 0.23 19.87
C PHE A 322 -16.26 1.10 19.51
N ALA A 323 -15.11 0.89 20.16
CA ALA A 323 -13.90 1.64 19.87
C ALA A 323 -13.43 1.46 18.41
N ARG A 324 -13.50 0.24 17.87
CA ARG A 324 -13.17 -0.05 16.46
C ARG A 324 -14.20 0.56 15.51
N SER A 325 -15.50 0.46 15.81
CA SER A 325 -16.55 1.08 14.99
C SER A 325 -16.39 2.60 14.89
N VAL A 326 -16.09 3.28 16.01
CA VAL A 326 -15.86 4.72 16.00
C VAL A 326 -14.60 5.06 15.19
N ALA A 327 -13.48 4.43 15.52
CA ALA A 327 -12.19 4.82 14.94
C ALA A 327 -11.96 4.33 13.51
N LEU A 328 -12.57 3.22 13.08
CA LEU A 328 -12.34 2.60 11.77
C LEU A 328 -13.54 2.73 10.82
N ILE A 329 -14.66 3.32 11.25
CA ILE A 329 -15.82 3.62 10.39
C ILE A 329 -16.18 5.11 10.48
N ALA A 330 -16.57 5.58 11.66
CA ALA A 330 -17.04 6.96 11.83
C ALA A 330 -15.95 7.99 11.53
N VAL A 331 -14.73 7.78 12.05
CA VAL A 331 -13.60 8.69 11.82
C VAL A 331 -13.17 8.76 10.34
N PRO A 332 -12.90 7.65 9.63
CA PRO A 332 -12.58 7.69 8.21
C PRO A 332 -13.68 8.35 7.37
N LEU A 333 -14.95 8.10 7.70
CA LEU A 333 -16.08 8.72 7.01
C LEU A 333 -16.14 10.23 7.25
N ALA A 334 -15.94 10.66 8.50
CA ALA A 334 -15.89 12.08 8.84
C ALA A 334 -14.73 12.80 8.13
N VAL A 335 -13.55 12.18 8.09
CA VAL A 335 -12.39 12.69 7.33
C VAL A 335 -12.71 12.74 5.84
N TYR A 336 -13.35 11.70 5.30
CA TYR A 336 -13.75 11.69 3.90
C TYR A 336 -14.67 12.86 3.58
N LEU A 337 -15.76 13.03 4.33
CA LEU A 337 -16.72 14.13 4.16
C LEU A 337 -16.09 15.50 4.36
N PHE A 338 -15.15 15.64 5.30
CA PHE A 338 -14.43 16.90 5.56
C PHE A 338 -13.69 17.43 4.33
N TRP A 339 -13.20 16.57 3.45
CA TRP A 339 -12.49 16.99 2.24
C TRP A 339 -13.42 17.39 1.08
N PHE A 340 -14.72 17.08 1.14
CA PHE A 340 -15.70 17.38 0.08
C PHE A 340 -16.53 18.65 0.30
N GLN A 341 -16.43 19.28 1.48
CA GLN A 341 -17.09 20.55 1.82
C GLN A 341 -16.26 21.75 1.34
#